data_AF-A0A554V7L9-F1
#
_entry.id   AF-A0A554V7L9-F1
#
_cell.length_a   1.000
_cell.length_b   1.000
_cell.length_c   1.000
_cell.angle_alpha   90.00
_cell.angle_beta   90.00
_cell.angle_gamma   90.00
#
_symmetry.space_group_name_H-M   'P 1'
#
loop_
_entity.id
_entity.type
_entity.pdbx_description
1 polymer ?
#
loop_
_entity_poly.entity_id
_entity_poly.type
_entity_poly.pdbx_seq_one_letter_code
_entity_poly.pdbx_strand_id
1 'polypeptide(L)'
;MTNIQKQEIVTTINTEISRLGSGNKFANKCGVSAATLSQMRNSEWELISDQMWLKVANKSGHTFSTWQIAETTNFRMMQKVLTEAKQECLFVPVSYPAGAGKTAGLQGWIKANEGFNYLLKCRDWAKREFIENLIAEIGLEVPKGYISIDKLGLIVIDFFIERRNFMPSLLLDQANSLKPSALKFLIHLYNELEDEMSVIIVGTENLEKEIKRGVRYNKHGYDEIDSRFGRN
;
A
#
# COMPACT_ATOMS: atom_id res chain seq x y z
N MET A 1 9.72 -4.18 27.04
CA MET A 1 8.65 -4.85 26.27
C MET A 1 8.55 -6.31 26.72
N THR A 2 7.35 -6.90 26.85
CA THR A 2 7.23 -8.29 27.33
C THR A 2 7.58 -9.30 26.24
N ASN A 3 7.95 -10.53 26.63
CA ASN A 3 8.22 -11.62 25.67
C ASN A 3 6.98 -11.98 24.84
N ILE A 4 5.78 -11.84 25.39
CA ILE A 4 4.52 -12.03 24.65
C ILE A 4 4.42 -10.98 23.52
N GLN A 5 4.63 -9.70 23.83
CA GLN A 5 4.61 -8.63 22.82
C GLN A 5 5.67 -8.85 21.73
N LYS A 6 6.88 -9.27 22.12
CA LYS A 6 7.95 -9.60 21.16
C LYS A 6 7.52 -10.74 20.21
N GLN A 7 6.88 -11.79 20.72
CA GLN A 7 6.37 -12.89 19.92
C GLN A 7 5.27 -12.45 18.92
N GLU A 8 4.37 -11.57 19.35
CA GLU A 8 3.33 -11.00 18.48
C GLU A 8 3.94 -10.14 17.35
N ILE A 9 4.98 -9.37 17.67
CA ILE A 9 5.74 -8.61 16.67
C ILE A 9 6.42 -9.57 15.70
N VAL A 10 7.07 -10.64 16.17
CA VAL A 10 7.71 -11.66 15.29
C VAL A 10 6.70 -12.29 14.32
N THR A 11 5.48 -12.56 14.79
CA THR A 11 4.39 -13.06 13.93
C THR A 11 4.06 -12.05 12.83
N THR A 12 4.00 -10.76 13.19
CA THR A 12 3.78 -9.66 12.22
C THR A 12 4.94 -9.54 11.23
N ILE A 13 6.19 -9.66 11.70
CA ILE A 13 7.40 -9.66 10.86
C ILE A 13 7.32 -10.78 9.81
N ASN A 14 7.00 -12.01 10.21
CA ASN A 14 6.93 -13.13 9.27
C ASN A 14 5.82 -12.94 8.21
N THR A 15 4.69 -12.33 8.61
CA THR A 15 3.60 -11.98 7.69
C THR A 15 4.07 -10.94 6.66
N GLU A 16 4.72 -9.87 7.10
CA GLU A 16 5.24 -8.82 6.21
C GLU A 16 6.35 -9.33 5.28
N ILE A 17 7.24 -10.20 5.77
CA ILE A 17 8.29 -10.83 4.96
C ILE A 17 7.67 -11.65 3.82
N SER A 18 6.62 -12.42 4.13
CA SER A 18 5.90 -13.23 3.14
C SER A 18 5.24 -12.35 2.09
N ARG A 19 4.59 -11.26 2.51
CA ARG A 19 3.98 -10.25 1.60
C ARG A 19 4.98 -9.52 0.70
N LEU A 20 6.17 -9.19 1.21
CA LEU A 20 7.22 -8.56 0.41
C LEU A 20 8.00 -9.59 -0.44
N GLY A 21 7.91 -10.86 -0.08
CA GLY A 21 8.67 -11.97 -0.66
C GLY A 21 10.15 -11.97 -0.26
N SER A 22 10.58 -11.14 0.68
CA SER A 22 11.99 -11.03 1.08
C SER A 22 12.19 -10.39 2.45
N GLY A 23 13.00 -11.04 3.28
CA GLY A 23 13.46 -10.49 4.57
C GLY A 23 14.27 -9.21 4.42
N ASN A 24 15.07 -9.11 3.35
CA ASN A 24 15.88 -7.91 3.07
C ASN A 24 15.00 -6.73 2.69
N LYS A 25 13.97 -6.95 1.86
CA LYS A 25 13.01 -5.90 1.50
C LYS A 25 12.28 -5.38 2.75
N PHE A 26 11.89 -6.28 3.65
CA PHE A 26 11.27 -5.87 4.91
C PHE A 26 12.23 -5.14 5.85
N ALA A 27 13.50 -5.55 5.90
CA ALA A 27 14.56 -4.83 6.64
C ALA A 27 14.69 -3.38 6.15
N ASN A 28 14.73 -3.20 4.83
CA ASN A 28 14.80 -1.90 4.17
C ASN A 28 13.58 -1.03 4.49
N LYS A 29 12.35 -1.58 4.37
CA LYS A 29 11.10 -0.90 4.76
C LYS A 29 11.14 -0.40 6.22
N CYS A 30 11.69 -1.22 7.11
CA CYS A 30 11.84 -0.87 8.53
C CYS A 30 13.03 0.06 8.81
N GLY A 31 13.96 0.23 7.88
CA GLY A 31 15.22 0.95 8.07
C GLY A 31 16.10 0.29 9.13
N VAL A 32 16.20 -1.04 9.12
CA VAL A 32 17.04 -1.85 10.02
C VAL A 32 17.89 -2.81 9.20
N SER A 33 18.91 -3.41 9.82
CA SER A 33 19.72 -4.42 9.15
C SER A 33 18.97 -5.75 9.04
N ALA A 34 19.27 -6.53 7.99
CA ALA A 34 18.76 -7.89 7.85
C ALA A 34 19.16 -8.78 9.04
N ALA A 35 20.35 -8.56 9.61
CA ALA A 35 20.81 -9.26 10.81
C ALA A 35 19.89 -8.98 12.02
N THR A 36 19.48 -7.72 12.22
CA THR A 36 18.55 -7.35 13.29
C THR A 36 17.22 -8.11 13.17
N LEU A 37 16.65 -8.20 11.97
CA LEU A 37 15.42 -8.98 11.77
C LEU A 37 15.64 -10.48 11.97
N SER A 38 16.80 -11.01 11.58
CA SER A 38 17.14 -12.41 11.83
C SER A 38 17.19 -12.71 13.33
N GLN A 39 17.83 -11.84 14.12
CA GLN A 39 17.91 -11.98 15.57
C GLN A 39 16.51 -11.93 16.23
N MET A 40 15.64 -11.02 15.77
CA MET A 40 14.24 -10.97 16.24
C MET A 40 13.50 -12.29 15.97
N ARG A 41 13.67 -12.87 14.77
CA ARG A 41 12.99 -14.10 14.35
C ARG A 41 13.55 -15.37 15.02
N ASN A 42 14.84 -15.36 15.40
CA ASN A 42 15.53 -16.49 16.00
C ASN A 42 15.52 -16.48 17.54
N SER A 43 14.69 -15.64 18.17
CA SER A 43 14.60 -15.52 19.63
C SER A 43 15.88 -14.99 20.32
N GLU A 44 16.78 -14.34 19.58
CA GLU A 44 17.99 -13.69 20.12
C GLU A 44 17.67 -12.28 20.66
N TRP A 45 16.70 -12.19 21.56
CA TRP A 45 16.05 -10.93 21.92
C TRP A 45 16.81 -10.07 22.93
N GLU A 46 17.73 -10.66 23.69
CA GLU A 46 18.49 -9.99 24.75
C GLU A 46 19.44 -8.90 24.20
N LEU A 47 19.83 -9.01 22.93
CA LEU A 47 20.72 -8.06 22.26
C LEU A 47 19.97 -6.89 21.61
N ILE A 48 18.64 -6.86 21.69
CA ILE A 48 17.80 -5.93 20.94
C ILE A 48 17.09 -4.98 21.89
N SER A 49 17.34 -3.69 21.72
CA SER A 49 16.69 -2.67 22.54
C SER A 49 15.18 -2.59 22.28
N ASP A 50 14.42 -2.23 23.32
CA ASP A 50 12.97 -1.99 23.20
C ASP A 50 12.65 -0.92 22.14
N GLN A 51 13.51 0.08 21.97
CA GLN A 51 13.36 1.09 20.92
C GLN A 51 13.43 0.49 19.51
N MET A 52 14.29 -0.50 19.30
CA MET A 52 14.39 -1.20 18.02
C MET A 52 13.14 -2.04 17.75
N TRP A 53 12.62 -2.72 18.78
CA TRP A 53 11.34 -3.44 18.70
C TRP A 53 10.19 -2.51 18.32
N LEU A 54 10.06 -1.38 19.01
CA LEU A 54 9.03 -0.37 18.70
C LEU A 54 9.16 0.17 17.28
N LYS A 55 10.39 0.40 16.80
CA LYS A 55 10.63 0.84 15.42
C LYS A 55 10.11 -0.17 14.41
N VAL A 56 10.48 -1.45 14.56
CA VAL A 56 10.04 -2.52 13.64
C VAL A 56 8.53 -2.75 13.75
N ALA A 57 7.97 -2.77 14.96
CA ALA A 57 6.54 -2.89 15.19
C ALA A 57 5.75 -1.80 14.45
N ASN A 58 6.13 -0.53 14.64
CA ASN A 58 5.47 0.60 13.98
C ASN A 58 5.56 0.55 12.46
N LYS A 59 6.71 0.11 11.90
CA LYS A 59 6.92 0.00 10.45
C LYS A 59 6.26 -1.23 9.82
N SER A 60 6.03 -2.28 10.62
CA SER A 60 5.31 -3.49 10.22
C SER A 60 3.77 -3.33 10.24
N GLY A 61 3.26 -2.20 10.73
CA GLY A 61 1.83 -2.02 10.96
C GLY A 61 1.30 -2.79 12.18
N HIS A 62 2.20 -3.32 13.03
CA HIS A 62 1.82 -3.99 14.27
C HIS A 62 1.05 -3.02 15.17
N THR A 63 -0.07 -3.49 15.72
CA THR A 63 -0.91 -2.72 16.64
C THR A 63 -0.86 -3.38 18.01
N PHE A 64 -0.39 -2.64 19.01
CA PHE A 64 -0.28 -3.12 20.40
C PHE A 64 -1.63 -3.23 21.12
N SER A 65 -2.70 -2.70 20.53
CA SER A 65 -4.05 -2.85 21.03
C SER A 65 -4.82 -3.91 20.25
N THR A 66 -5.62 -4.71 20.94
CA THR A 66 -6.66 -5.56 20.34
C THR A 66 -7.84 -4.69 19.92
N TRP A 67 -7.62 -3.80 18.94
CA TRP A 67 -8.73 -3.07 18.34
C TRP A 67 -9.60 -4.08 17.57
N GLN A 68 -10.76 -4.40 18.14
CA GLN A 68 -11.76 -5.23 17.47
C GLN A 68 -12.47 -4.35 16.44
N ILE A 69 -12.32 -4.68 15.15
CA ILE A 69 -13.05 -3.99 14.09
C ILE A 69 -14.50 -4.46 14.16
N ALA A 70 -15.44 -3.55 14.41
CA ALA A 70 -16.85 -3.87 14.32
C ALA A 70 -17.22 -4.15 12.85
N GLU A 71 -17.83 -5.30 12.59
CA GLU A 71 -18.36 -5.65 11.27
C GLU A 71 -19.60 -4.83 10.93
N THR A 72 -19.38 -3.61 10.45
CA THR A 72 -20.44 -2.76 9.90
C THR A 72 -20.75 -3.12 8.45
N THR A 73 -21.91 -2.69 7.94
CA THR A 73 -22.26 -2.82 6.52
C THR A 73 -21.18 -2.21 5.61
N ASN A 74 -20.65 -1.04 5.97
CA ASN A 74 -19.59 -0.37 5.22
C ASN A 74 -18.30 -1.19 5.19
N PHE A 75 -17.94 -1.82 6.33
CA PHE A 75 -16.79 -2.70 6.39
C PHE A 75 -16.97 -3.90 5.44
N ARG A 76 -18.11 -4.60 5.50
CA ARG A 76 -18.40 -5.75 4.62
C ARG A 76 -18.41 -5.37 3.15
N MET A 77 -18.99 -4.21 2.80
CA MET A 77 -18.99 -3.71 1.43
C MET A 77 -17.56 -3.42 0.94
N MET A 78 -16.73 -2.79 1.78
CA MET A 78 -15.31 -2.58 1.48
C MET A 78 -14.57 -3.90 1.29
N GLN A 79 -14.76 -4.90 2.17
CA GLN A 79 -14.13 -6.22 2.01
C GLN A 79 -14.53 -6.87 0.68
N LYS A 80 -15.81 -6.77 0.30
CA LYS A 80 -16.33 -7.30 -0.95
C LYS A 80 -15.67 -6.64 -2.16
N VAL A 81 -15.68 -5.30 -2.20
CA VAL A 81 -15.07 -4.52 -3.29
C VAL A 81 -13.58 -4.85 -3.45
N LEU A 82 -12.83 -4.92 -2.34
CA LEU A 82 -11.40 -5.25 -2.38
C LEU A 82 -11.14 -6.67 -2.91
N THR A 83 -11.99 -7.62 -2.51
CA THR A 83 -11.87 -9.02 -2.93
C THR A 83 -12.20 -9.18 -4.41
N GLU A 84 -13.29 -8.59 -4.87
CA GLU A 84 -13.68 -8.61 -6.29
C GLU A 84 -12.64 -7.90 -7.15
N ALA A 85 -12.17 -6.72 -6.72
CA ALA A 85 -11.14 -5.99 -7.45
C ALA A 85 -9.85 -6.80 -7.59
N LYS A 86 -9.44 -7.54 -6.55
CA LYS A 86 -8.28 -8.43 -6.62
C LYS A 86 -8.51 -9.60 -7.58
N GLN A 87 -9.64 -10.27 -7.49
CA GLN A 87 -9.95 -11.47 -8.29
C GLN A 87 -10.02 -11.17 -9.79
N GLU A 88 -10.50 -9.97 -10.12
CA GLU A 88 -10.73 -9.53 -11.50
C GLU A 88 -9.67 -8.52 -11.98
N CYS A 89 -8.56 -8.34 -11.24
CA CYS A 89 -7.48 -7.39 -11.58
C CYS A 89 -7.96 -5.97 -11.92
N LEU A 90 -8.93 -5.45 -11.15
CA LEU A 90 -9.58 -4.18 -11.45
C LEU A 90 -8.89 -2.98 -10.81
N PHE A 91 -8.99 -1.84 -11.50
CA PHE A 91 -8.67 -0.53 -10.96
C PHE A 91 -9.97 0.12 -10.48
N VAL A 92 -10.11 0.30 -9.15
CA VAL A 92 -11.39 0.70 -8.53
C VAL A 92 -11.24 1.94 -7.66
N PRO A 93 -12.03 3.00 -7.89
CA PRO A 93 -12.11 4.14 -7.01
C PRO A 93 -13.19 3.94 -5.95
N VAL A 94 -12.87 4.15 -4.68
CA VAL A 94 -13.82 4.12 -3.58
C VAL A 94 -13.87 5.48 -2.88
N SER A 95 -15.00 6.17 -3.06
CA SER A 95 -15.25 7.47 -2.43
C SER A 95 -16.35 7.34 -1.39
N TYR A 96 -16.06 7.71 -0.15
CA TYR A 96 -17.06 7.67 0.93
C TYR A 96 -16.79 8.76 1.98
N PRO A 97 -17.81 9.27 2.71
CA PRO A 97 -17.63 10.20 3.83
C PRO A 97 -16.47 9.88 4.78
N ALA A 98 -15.87 10.92 5.36
CA ALA A 98 -14.90 10.78 6.43
C ALA A 98 -15.51 10.06 7.65
N GLY A 99 -14.70 9.30 8.39
CA GLY A 99 -15.18 8.54 9.55
C GLY A 99 -15.90 7.22 9.25
N ALA A 100 -16.13 6.87 7.97
CA ALA A 100 -16.85 5.65 7.59
C ALA A 100 -16.06 4.32 7.72
N GLY A 101 -14.92 4.32 8.42
CA GLY A 101 -14.13 3.11 8.64
C GLY A 101 -13.29 2.63 7.45
N LYS A 102 -13.06 3.48 6.43
CA LYS A 102 -12.30 3.12 5.21
C LYS A 102 -10.91 2.54 5.50
N THR A 103 -10.09 3.25 6.26
CA THR A 103 -8.74 2.81 6.64
C THR A 103 -8.77 1.48 7.41
N ALA A 104 -9.71 1.32 8.34
CA ALA A 104 -9.89 0.06 9.08
C ALA A 104 -10.31 -1.09 8.15
N GLY A 105 -11.16 -0.82 7.16
CA GLY A 105 -11.51 -1.76 6.09
C GLY A 105 -10.30 -2.26 5.31
N LEU A 106 -9.46 -1.34 4.83
CA LEU A 106 -8.23 -1.68 4.11
C LEU A 106 -7.25 -2.50 4.96
N GLN A 107 -7.00 -2.06 6.19
CA GLN A 107 -6.11 -2.75 7.11
C GLN A 107 -6.62 -4.15 7.48
N GLY A 108 -7.93 -4.26 7.75
CA GLY A 108 -8.56 -5.55 8.03
C GLY A 108 -8.45 -6.51 6.86
N TRP A 109 -8.70 -6.02 5.64
CA TRP A 109 -8.61 -6.83 4.43
C TRP A 109 -7.17 -7.31 4.18
N ILE A 110 -6.17 -6.42 4.29
CA ILE A 110 -4.76 -6.78 4.13
C ILE A 110 -4.29 -7.80 5.18
N LYS A 111 -4.79 -7.69 6.41
CA LYS A 111 -4.45 -8.65 7.46
C LYS A 111 -5.09 -10.01 7.23
N ALA A 112 -6.30 -10.04 6.67
CA ALA A 112 -7.04 -11.27 6.38
C ALA A 112 -6.61 -11.96 5.08
N ASN A 113 -6.01 -11.21 4.14
CA ASN A 113 -5.64 -11.72 2.82
C ASN A 113 -4.12 -11.67 2.64
N GLU A 114 -3.51 -12.85 2.74
CA GLU A 114 -2.11 -13.05 2.41
C GLU A 114 -1.84 -12.85 0.91
N GLY A 115 -0.56 -12.75 0.54
CA GLY A 115 -0.10 -12.51 -0.82
C GLY A 115 0.47 -11.10 -1.03
N PHE A 116 0.74 -10.75 -2.29
CA PHE A 116 1.40 -9.51 -2.69
C PHE A 116 0.43 -8.32 -2.71
N ASN A 117 -0.12 -7.98 -1.55
CA ASN A 117 -1.07 -6.90 -1.35
C ASN A 117 -0.41 -5.77 -0.54
N TYR A 118 -0.37 -4.56 -1.07
CA TYR A 118 0.35 -3.42 -0.49
C TYR A 118 -0.62 -2.28 -0.16
N LEU A 119 -0.41 -1.62 0.98
CA LEU A 119 -1.19 -0.44 1.39
C LEU A 119 -0.27 0.74 1.61
N LEU A 120 -0.54 1.81 0.87
CA LEU A 120 0.13 3.09 1.04
C LEU A 120 -0.89 4.13 1.50
N LYS A 121 -0.63 4.77 2.63
CA LYS A 121 -1.39 5.93 3.08
C LYS A 121 -0.82 7.19 2.43
N CYS A 122 -1.57 7.76 1.49
CA CYS A 122 -1.16 8.94 0.73
C CYS A 122 -1.17 10.22 1.57
N ARG A 123 -0.36 11.19 1.14
CA ARG A 123 -0.35 12.59 1.62
C ARG A 123 -0.35 13.54 0.42
N ASP A 124 -0.17 14.84 0.65
CA ASP A 124 -0.10 15.87 -0.40
C ASP A 124 1.18 15.78 -1.25
N TRP A 125 1.31 14.68 -1.98
CA TRP A 125 2.50 14.31 -2.74
C TRP A 125 2.33 14.61 -4.24
N ALA A 126 3.39 15.16 -4.84
CA ALA A 126 3.56 15.17 -6.28
C ALA A 126 4.09 13.82 -6.80
N LYS A 127 4.14 13.64 -8.13
CA LYS A 127 4.54 12.37 -8.78
C LYS A 127 5.82 11.76 -8.20
N ARG A 128 6.90 12.53 -8.03
CA ARG A 128 8.18 12.02 -7.49
C ARG A 128 8.02 11.51 -6.05
N GLU A 129 7.50 12.35 -5.16
CA GLU A 129 7.33 11.98 -3.74
C GLU A 129 6.43 10.75 -3.59
N PHE A 130 5.35 10.66 -4.38
CA PHE A 130 4.49 9.49 -4.40
C PHE A 130 5.25 8.21 -4.78
N ILE A 131 6.02 8.24 -5.86
CA ILE A 131 6.81 7.09 -6.32
C ILE A 131 7.88 6.71 -5.28
N GLU A 132 8.61 7.67 -4.71
CA GLU A 132 9.63 7.40 -3.70
C GLU A 132 9.04 6.76 -2.43
N ASN A 133 7.89 7.25 -1.97
CA ASN A 133 7.18 6.65 -0.83
C ASN A 133 6.64 5.25 -1.17
N LEU A 134 6.21 5.02 -2.42
CA LEU A 134 5.78 3.71 -2.87
C LEU A 134 6.95 2.71 -2.94
N ILE A 135 8.11 3.11 -3.48
CA ILE A 135 9.36 2.33 -3.49
C ILE A 135 9.74 1.91 -2.06
N ALA A 136 9.68 2.85 -1.11
CA ALA A 136 9.97 2.56 0.29
C ALA A 136 8.94 1.58 0.91
N GLU A 137 7.65 1.73 0.59
CA GLU A 137 6.58 0.87 1.11
C GLU A 137 6.69 -0.58 0.61
N ILE A 138 7.10 -0.77 -0.65
CA ILE A 138 7.38 -2.10 -1.24
C ILE A 138 8.77 -2.65 -0.86
N GLY A 139 9.47 -1.99 0.07
CA GLY A 139 10.72 -2.46 0.67
C GLY A 139 11.95 -2.34 -0.22
N LEU A 140 11.89 -1.51 -1.26
CA LEU A 140 13.05 -1.18 -2.09
C LEU A 140 13.72 0.11 -1.59
N GLU A 141 15.00 0.26 -1.93
CA GLU A 141 15.71 1.51 -1.66
C GLU A 141 15.46 2.50 -2.79
N VAL A 142 15.13 3.75 -2.43
CA VAL A 142 15.10 4.85 -3.39
C VAL A 142 16.54 5.07 -3.86
N PRO A 143 16.83 4.91 -5.17
CA PRO A 143 18.21 4.99 -5.60
C PRO A 143 18.76 6.42 -5.47
N LYS A 144 20.03 6.51 -5.06
CA LYS A 144 20.70 7.76 -4.73
C LYS A 144 21.11 8.53 -6.00
N GLY A 145 21.13 9.85 -5.91
CA GLY A 145 21.58 10.74 -6.99
C GLY A 145 20.46 11.23 -7.89
N TYR A 146 20.83 11.84 -9.02
CA TYR A 146 19.86 12.42 -9.95
C TYR A 146 19.26 11.33 -10.86
N ILE A 147 18.02 10.93 -10.55
CA ILE A 147 17.26 9.96 -11.32
C ILE A 147 15.97 10.61 -11.82
N SER A 148 15.64 10.36 -13.09
CA SER A 148 14.40 10.86 -13.69
C SER A 148 13.19 10.23 -13.02
N ILE A 149 12.07 10.97 -12.98
CA ILE A 149 10.81 10.47 -12.42
C ILE A 149 10.36 9.19 -13.15
N ASP A 150 10.59 9.14 -14.45
CA ASP A 150 10.29 7.99 -15.30
C ASP A 150 11.03 6.72 -14.85
N LYS A 151 12.35 6.80 -14.65
CA LYS A 151 13.16 5.68 -14.13
C LYS A 151 12.74 5.26 -12.73
N LEU A 152 12.37 6.20 -11.85
CA LEU A 152 11.81 5.86 -10.55
C LEU A 152 10.47 5.12 -10.69
N GLY A 153 9.63 5.54 -11.63
CA GLY A 153 8.36 4.89 -11.93
C GLY A 153 8.54 3.46 -12.44
N LEU A 154 9.51 3.23 -13.32
CA LEU A 154 9.85 1.90 -13.83
C LEU A 154 10.25 0.92 -12.72
N ILE A 155 10.97 1.37 -11.68
CA ILE A 155 11.29 0.51 -10.52
C ILE A 155 10.03 -0.05 -9.86
N VAL A 156 8.98 0.78 -9.72
CA VAL A 156 7.71 0.37 -9.16
C VAL A 156 6.98 -0.60 -10.10
N ILE A 157 6.94 -0.27 -11.40
CA ILE A 157 6.29 -1.10 -12.41
C ILE A 157 6.95 -2.48 -12.49
N ASP A 158 8.28 -2.54 -12.63
CA ASP A 158 9.07 -3.77 -12.69
C ASP A 158 8.83 -4.65 -11.44
N PHE A 159 8.74 -4.02 -10.26
CA PHE A 159 8.41 -4.74 -9.03
C PHE A 159 7.06 -5.45 -9.11
N PHE A 160 6.03 -4.83 -9.70
CA PHE A 160 4.73 -5.47 -9.86
C PHE A 160 4.71 -6.48 -11.02
N ILE A 161 5.43 -6.22 -12.12
CA ILE A 161 5.60 -7.18 -13.24
C ILE A 161 6.19 -8.50 -12.76
N GLU A 162 7.21 -8.47 -11.90
CA GLU A 162 7.77 -9.68 -11.28
C GLU A 162 6.73 -10.52 -10.50
N ARG A 163 5.59 -9.92 -10.14
CA ARG A 163 4.56 -10.50 -9.29
C ARG A 163 3.24 -10.74 -10.02
N ARG A 164 3.12 -10.40 -11.30
CA ARG A 164 1.84 -10.46 -12.06
C ARG A 164 1.09 -11.79 -11.95
N ASN A 165 1.81 -12.92 -11.92
CA ASN A 165 1.21 -14.26 -11.82
C ASN A 165 0.50 -14.53 -10.47
N PHE A 166 0.64 -13.61 -9.52
CA PHE A 166 0.00 -13.67 -8.20
C PHE A 166 -1.08 -12.60 -8.01
N MET A 167 -1.46 -11.88 -9.08
CA MET A 167 -2.48 -10.84 -9.08
C MET A 167 -2.27 -9.82 -7.95
N PRO A 168 -1.11 -9.12 -7.91
CA PRO A 168 -0.79 -8.23 -6.80
C PRO A 168 -1.81 -7.10 -6.69
N SER A 169 -1.94 -6.56 -5.48
CA SER A 169 -2.90 -5.48 -5.20
C SER A 169 -2.18 -4.27 -4.62
N LEU A 170 -2.47 -3.08 -5.13
CA LEU A 170 -2.02 -1.80 -4.56
C LEU A 170 -3.23 -1.02 -4.04
N LEU A 171 -3.28 -0.82 -2.73
CA LEU A 171 -4.30 -0.05 -2.03
C LEU A 171 -3.74 1.33 -1.66
N LEU A 172 -4.38 2.39 -2.13
CA LEU A 172 -3.99 3.78 -1.84
C LEU A 172 -5.04 4.43 -0.94
N ASP A 173 -4.77 4.50 0.36
CA ASP A 173 -5.64 5.19 1.32
C ASP A 173 -5.40 6.71 1.28
N GLN A 174 -6.45 7.49 1.47
CA GLN A 174 -6.43 8.96 1.36
C GLN A 174 -5.93 9.46 0.00
N ALA A 175 -6.26 8.75 -1.09
CA ALA A 175 -5.84 9.11 -2.45
C ALA A 175 -6.34 10.50 -2.89
N ASN A 176 -7.42 11.01 -2.29
CA ASN A 176 -7.91 12.38 -2.49
C ASN A 176 -6.93 13.48 -2.04
N SER A 177 -5.84 13.13 -1.37
CA SER A 177 -4.78 14.06 -0.99
C SER A 177 -3.68 14.15 -2.04
N LEU A 178 -3.58 13.20 -2.98
CA LEU A 178 -2.53 13.20 -3.99
C LEU A 178 -2.70 14.37 -4.96
N LYS A 179 -1.58 14.95 -5.40
CA LYS A 179 -1.61 15.93 -6.48
C LYS A 179 -1.98 15.24 -7.80
N PRO A 180 -2.56 15.98 -8.77
CA PRO A 180 -2.92 15.42 -10.07
C PRO A 180 -1.75 14.71 -10.80
N SER A 181 -0.52 15.17 -10.58
CA SER A 181 0.67 14.55 -11.18
C SER A 181 0.94 13.15 -10.62
N ALA A 182 0.65 12.91 -9.34
CA ALA A 182 0.78 11.59 -8.72
C ALA A 182 -0.33 10.64 -9.20
N LEU A 183 -1.59 11.11 -9.28
CA LEU A 183 -2.69 10.29 -9.83
C LEU A 183 -2.41 9.83 -11.26
N LYS A 184 -1.81 10.69 -12.10
CA LYS A 184 -1.39 10.31 -13.46
C LYS A 184 -0.34 9.22 -13.53
N PHE A 185 0.38 8.90 -12.45
CA PHE A 185 1.25 7.73 -12.46
C PHE A 185 0.46 6.43 -12.58
N LEU A 186 -0.76 6.38 -12.04
CA LEU A 186 -1.62 5.19 -12.07
C LEU A 186 -2.05 4.82 -13.50
N ILE A 187 -2.04 5.76 -14.43
CA ILE A 187 -2.22 5.50 -15.86
C ILE A 187 -1.11 4.58 -16.38
N HIS A 188 0.15 4.91 -16.10
CA HIS A 188 1.28 4.09 -16.54
C HIS A 188 1.25 2.72 -15.88
N LEU A 189 0.91 2.68 -14.59
CA LEU A 189 0.76 1.41 -13.87
C LEU A 189 -0.34 0.53 -14.47
N TYR A 190 -1.49 1.12 -14.84
CA TYR A 190 -2.55 0.41 -15.55
C TYR A 190 -2.06 -0.13 -16.90
N ASN A 191 -1.45 0.72 -17.72
CA ASN A 191 -1.08 0.33 -19.08
C ASN A 191 -0.08 -0.83 -19.15
N GLU A 192 0.76 -0.99 -18.13
CA GLU A 192 1.76 -2.06 -18.06
C GLU A 192 1.24 -3.33 -17.38
N LEU A 193 0.17 -3.25 -16.59
CA LEU A 193 -0.32 -4.33 -15.70
C LEU A 193 -1.86 -4.50 -15.75
N GLU A 194 -2.48 -4.09 -16.85
CA GLU A 194 -3.90 -4.36 -17.14
C GLU A 194 -4.15 -5.87 -17.10
N ASP A 195 -5.24 -6.29 -16.46
CA ASP A 195 -5.59 -7.70 -16.21
C ASP A 195 -4.58 -8.51 -15.37
N GLU A 196 -3.51 -7.88 -14.90
CA GLU A 196 -2.43 -8.52 -14.15
C GLU A 196 -2.33 -8.05 -12.69
N MET A 197 -2.90 -6.90 -12.36
CA MET A 197 -2.93 -6.37 -10.99
C MET A 197 -4.21 -5.61 -10.69
N SER A 198 -4.52 -5.46 -9.41
CA SER A 198 -5.61 -4.58 -8.96
C SER A 198 -5.07 -3.31 -8.30
N VAL A 199 -5.68 -2.16 -8.56
CA VAL A 199 -5.36 -0.90 -7.87
C VAL A 199 -6.64 -0.32 -7.28
N ILE A 200 -6.67 -0.16 -5.96
CA ILE A 200 -7.84 0.41 -5.29
C ILE A 200 -7.44 1.74 -4.66
N ILE A 201 -8.04 2.83 -5.14
CA ILE A 201 -7.82 4.16 -4.59
C ILE A 201 -9.00 4.53 -3.69
N VAL A 202 -8.71 4.91 -2.45
CA VAL A 202 -9.72 5.17 -1.43
C VAL A 202 -9.60 6.59 -0.93
N GLY A 203 -10.71 7.31 -0.93
CA GLY A 203 -10.73 8.72 -0.55
C GLY A 203 -12.03 9.17 0.09
N THR A 204 -12.06 10.45 0.43
CA THR A 204 -13.32 11.14 0.73
C THR A 204 -14.14 11.34 -0.54
N GLU A 205 -15.37 11.84 -0.42
CA GLU A 205 -16.20 12.24 -1.57
C GLU A 205 -15.52 13.22 -2.53
N ASN A 206 -14.49 13.94 -2.07
CA ASN A 206 -13.73 14.84 -2.93
C ASN A 206 -12.95 14.11 -4.02
N LEU A 207 -12.63 12.82 -3.85
CA LEU A 207 -11.92 12.04 -4.85
C LEU A 207 -12.70 11.96 -6.17
N GLU A 208 -13.94 11.48 -6.09
CA GLU A 208 -14.84 11.40 -7.26
C GLU A 208 -15.08 12.79 -7.88
N LYS A 209 -15.37 13.79 -7.05
CA LYS A 209 -15.60 15.17 -7.50
C LYS A 209 -14.38 15.72 -8.24
N GLU A 210 -13.18 15.41 -7.77
CA GLU A 210 -11.94 15.87 -8.40
C GLU A 210 -11.75 15.21 -9.77
N ILE A 211 -11.93 13.89 -9.87
CA ILE A 211 -11.77 13.15 -11.12
C ILE A 211 -12.77 13.67 -12.17
N LYS A 212 -14.07 13.69 -11.84
CA LYS A 212 -15.14 14.15 -12.75
C LYS A 212 -14.95 15.60 -13.17
N ARG A 213 -14.52 16.47 -12.25
CA ARG A 213 -14.21 17.88 -12.56
C ARG A 213 -13.00 18.00 -13.48
N GLY A 214 -12.00 17.14 -13.32
CA GLY A 214 -10.85 17.05 -14.21
C GLY A 214 -11.25 16.70 -15.64
N VAL A 215 -12.13 15.71 -15.81
CA VAL A 215 -12.71 15.34 -17.11
C VAL A 215 -13.49 16.52 -17.70
N ARG A 216 -14.42 17.11 -16.94
CA ARG A 216 -15.26 18.23 -17.40
C ARG A 216 -14.45 19.44 -17.89
N TYR A 217 -13.30 19.70 -17.28
CA TYR A 217 -12.43 20.82 -17.66
C TYR A 217 -11.30 20.42 -18.61
N ASN A 218 -11.34 19.22 -19.20
CA ASN A 218 -10.30 18.70 -20.10
C ASN A 218 -8.89 18.80 -19.50
N LYS A 219 -8.77 18.58 -18.19
CA LYS A 219 -7.46 18.57 -17.53
C LYS A 219 -6.68 17.35 -18.03
N HIS A 220 -5.50 17.61 -18.59
CA HIS A 220 -4.67 16.56 -19.18
C HIS A 220 -4.48 15.35 -18.25
N GLY A 221 -4.85 14.17 -18.74
CA GLY A 221 -4.75 12.87 -18.06
C GLY A 221 -5.99 12.45 -17.25
N TYR A 222 -6.94 13.35 -16.95
CA TYR A 222 -8.10 12.97 -16.14
C TYR A 222 -9.12 12.12 -16.89
N ASP A 223 -9.30 12.33 -18.20
CA ASP A 223 -10.16 11.46 -19.02
C ASP A 223 -9.63 10.02 -19.04
N GLU A 224 -8.31 9.85 -19.10
CA GLU A 224 -7.70 8.53 -19.05
C GLU A 224 -7.80 7.90 -17.65
N ILE A 225 -7.54 8.67 -16.57
CA ILE A 225 -7.77 8.19 -15.19
C ILE A 225 -9.21 7.69 -15.03
N ASP A 226 -10.19 8.50 -15.41
CA ASP A 226 -11.60 8.12 -15.30
C ASP A 226 -11.91 6.87 -16.12
N SER A 227 -11.30 6.74 -17.31
CA SER A 227 -11.42 5.54 -18.13
C SER A 227 -10.84 4.29 -17.48
N ARG A 228 -9.64 4.38 -16.89
CA ARG A 228 -8.96 3.23 -16.26
C ARG A 228 -9.64 2.76 -14.98
N PHE A 229 -10.28 3.67 -14.26
CA PHE A 229 -10.96 3.38 -13.00
C PHE A 229 -12.46 3.03 -13.18
N GLY A 230 -12.88 2.73 -14.41
CA GLY A 230 -14.27 2.44 -14.77
C GLY A 230 -15.09 3.72 -14.91
N ARG A 231 -15.28 4.17 -16.15
CA ARG A 231 -16.15 5.32 -16.46
C ARG A 231 -17.55 5.11 -15.87
N ASN A 232 -18.05 6.10 -15.14
CA ASN A 232 -19.41 6.14 -14.62
C ASN A 232 -20.10 7.46 -14.94
#